data_AF-A0AAW0IPH1-F1
#
_entry.id   AF-A0AAW0IPH1-F1
#
_cell.length_a   1.000
_cell.length_b   1.000
_cell.length_c   1.000
_cell.angle_alpha   90.00
_cell.angle_beta   90.00
_cell.angle_gamma   90.00
#
_symmetry.space_group_name_H-M   'P 1'
#
loop_
_entity.id
_entity.type
_entity.pdbx_description
1 polymer ?
#
loop_
_entity_poly.entity_id
_entity_poly.type
_entity_poly.pdbx_seq_one_letter_code
_entity_poly.pdbx_strand_id
1 'polypeptide(L)'
;MSSSGILVEDVLHLITDDDQSKVVDAPITLGCGKNETGIFLSGFAPNGLLGLGTDDLSVPSILASKGLGPNSFSMCFGSDGIGRINFGDNGTSEQKETPFIVSHTYPTYNISITQINVGVNVSKMEFSAIFDSGTSVTHLTDPAYTFISKTFNSQVTEKRNLSNSQIPFEYCYDLSANQTSPMIPIMNLTMKGGEQYYLTNPTTEAFSSKGGYCLAILKSTDINIIGQNFMTGYRIVFNRDKMIIGWKPSNCYNDSNSNTFSISPSHSPAASPSSPSVSPATSPALAVSPQAKAPSSHSPKLKACTCTIMMIFVSFLAIV
;
A
#
# COMPACT_ATOMS: atom_id res chain seq x y z
N MET A 1 -0.33 -10.72 16.50
CA MET A 1 -0.56 -11.67 15.39
C MET A 1 0.78 -12.29 15.07
N SER A 2 0.85 -13.60 14.89
CA SER A 2 2.11 -14.27 14.60
C SER A 2 1.86 -15.46 13.69
N SER A 3 2.80 -15.69 12.79
CA SER A 3 2.87 -16.82 11.86
C SER A 3 4.21 -17.51 12.05
N SER A 4 4.23 -18.83 11.94
CA SER A 4 5.47 -19.60 11.79
C SER A 4 5.31 -20.61 10.66
N GLY A 5 6.40 -20.86 9.95
CA GLY A 5 6.34 -21.60 8.70
C GLY A 5 7.71 -22.01 8.19
N ILE A 6 7.77 -22.33 6.91
CA ILE A 6 9.02 -22.62 6.19
C ILE A 6 9.20 -21.63 5.06
N LEU A 7 10.44 -21.32 4.73
CA LEU A 7 10.75 -20.57 3.51
C LEU A 7 10.66 -21.52 2.31
N VAL A 8 10.07 -21.02 1.22
CA VAL A 8 9.94 -21.72 -0.06
C VAL A 8 10.39 -20.78 -1.17
N GLU A 9 11.01 -21.34 -2.20
CA GLU A 9 11.30 -20.60 -3.43
C GLU A 9 10.20 -20.89 -4.44
N ASP A 10 9.71 -19.83 -5.08
CA ASP A 10 8.72 -19.93 -6.15
C ASP A 10 8.93 -18.79 -7.16
N VAL A 11 8.19 -18.79 -8.26
CA VAL A 11 8.29 -17.78 -9.31
C VAL A 11 7.12 -16.80 -9.22
N LEU A 12 7.44 -15.52 -9.04
CA LEU A 12 6.49 -14.42 -9.21
C LEU A 12 6.46 -14.00 -10.68
N HIS A 13 5.31 -14.19 -11.31
CA HIS A 13 5.08 -13.78 -12.70
C HIS A 13 4.62 -12.33 -12.75
N LEU A 14 5.41 -11.48 -13.40
CA LEU A 14 5.19 -10.04 -13.54
C LEU A 14 5.12 -9.66 -15.02
N ILE A 15 4.65 -8.44 -15.28
CA ILE A 15 4.77 -7.79 -16.58
C ILE A 15 5.51 -6.47 -16.41
N THR A 16 6.28 -6.10 -17.42
CA THR A 16 6.91 -4.77 -17.48
C THR A 16 5.86 -3.70 -17.73
N ASP A 17 6.02 -2.57 -17.04
CA ASP A 17 5.18 -1.37 -17.21
C ASP A 17 5.73 -0.52 -18.37
N ASP A 18 5.87 -1.14 -19.53
CA ASP A 18 6.27 -0.50 -20.80
C ASP A 18 5.34 -0.92 -21.93
N ASP A 19 5.45 -0.23 -23.08
CA ASP A 19 4.63 -0.49 -24.27
C ASP A 19 4.74 -1.93 -24.79
N GLN A 20 5.78 -2.68 -24.38
CA GLN A 20 6.01 -4.05 -24.80
C GLN A 20 5.41 -5.08 -23.82
N SER A 21 5.07 -4.68 -22.59
CA SER A 21 4.40 -5.50 -21.56
C SER A 21 4.99 -6.91 -21.47
N LYS A 22 6.32 -7.00 -21.48
CA LYS A 22 7.06 -8.26 -21.46
C LYS A 22 6.85 -8.98 -20.15
N VAL A 23 6.66 -10.29 -20.23
CA VAL A 23 6.62 -11.20 -19.09
C VAL A 23 7.99 -11.25 -18.42
N VAL A 24 8.00 -11.14 -17.10
CA VAL A 24 9.17 -11.27 -16.25
C VAL A 24 8.89 -12.34 -15.20
N ASP A 25 9.68 -13.40 -15.23
CA ASP A 25 9.64 -14.46 -14.22
C ASP A 25 10.70 -14.15 -13.15
N ALA A 26 10.23 -13.78 -11.96
CA ALA A 26 11.09 -13.42 -10.85
C ALA A 26 11.08 -14.52 -9.79
N PRO A 27 12.14 -15.33 -9.65
CA PRO A 27 12.21 -16.26 -8.55
C PRO A 27 12.28 -15.47 -7.24
N ILE A 28 11.43 -15.79 -6.27
CA ILE A 28 11.38 -15.12 -4.97
C ILE A 28 11.33 -16.16 -3.86
N THR A 29 11.76 -15.75 -2.67
CA THR A 29 11.58 -16.52 -1.45
C THR A 29 10.32 -16.03 -0.74
N LEU A 30 9.42 -16.94 -0.41
CA LEU A 30 8.18 -16.68 0.30
C LEU A 30 8.12 -17.50 1.58
N GLY A 31 7.36 -17.01 2.57
CA GLY A 31 7.01 -17.77 3.75
C GLY A 31 5.75 -18.60 3.51
N CYS A 32 5.84 -19.92 3.64
CA CYS A 32 4.70 -20.82 3.69
C CYS A 32 4.28 -21.02 5.16
N GLY A 33 3.22 -20.32 5.57
CA GLY A 33 2.66 -20.36 6.93
C GLY A 33 2.12 -21.75 7.29
N LYS A 34 2.49 -22.24 8.48
CA LYS A 34 2.05 -23.54 9.01
C LYS A 34 1.21 -23.39 10.27
N ASN A 35 1.63 -22.51 11.17
CA ASN A 35 0.91 -22.23 12.41
C ASN A 35 0.62 -20.74 12.48
N GLU A 36 -0.67 -20.41 12.55
CA GLU A 36 -1.17 -19.05 12.54
C GLU A 36 -1.88 -18.72 13.86
N THR A 37 -1.80 -17.45 14.26
CA THR A 37 -2.45 -16.95 15.47
C THR A 37 -3.13 -15.59 15.23
N GLY A 38 -4.11 -15.26 16.07
CA GLY A 38 -4.81 -13.98 15.98
C GLY A 38 -5.72 -13.92 14.74
N ILE A 39 -5.75 -12.77 14.06
CA ILE A 39 -6.75 -12.50 13.02
C ILE A 39 -6.61 -13.36 11.75
N PHE A 40 -5.46 -13.99 11.55
CA PHE A 40 -5.28 -14.97 10.47
C PHE A 40 -6.27 -16.15 10.62
N LEU A 41 -6.59 -16.53 11.86
CA LEU A 41 -7.60 -17.57 12.15
C LEU A 41 -9.03 -17.13 11.84
N SER A 42 -9.29 -15.81 11.80
CA SER A 42 -10.59 -15.24 11.44
C SER A 42 -10.76 -14.94 9.95
N GLY A 43 -9.85 -15.45 9.10
CA GLY A 43 -9.93 -15.30 7.64
C GLY A 43 -9.33 -14.00 7.11
N PHE A 44 -8.60 -13.24 7.93
CA PHE A 44 -7.77 -12.15 7.43
C PHE A 44 -6.62 -12.71 6.58
N ALA A 45 -6.29 -12.05 5.47
CA ALA A 45 -5.26 -12.49 4.53
C ALA A 45 -5.42 -13.97 4.13
N PRO A 46 -6.58 -14.38 3.56
CA PRO A 46 -6.94 -15.79 3.38
C PRO A 46 -5.97 -16.57 2.48
N ASN A 47 -5.19 -15.86 1.65
CA ASN A 47 -4.17 -16.43 0.77
C ASN A 47 -2.75 -15.93 1.10
N GLY A 48 -2.56 -15.35 2.28
CA GLY A 48 -1.29 -14.82 2.76
C GLY A 48 -1.13 -13.31 2.57
N LEU A 49 0.06 -12.83 2.94
CA LEU A 49 0.46 -11.43 2.88
C LEU A 49 1.68 -11.27 1.98
N LEU A 50 1.64 -10.25 1.11
CA LEU A 50 2.80 -9.88 0.31
C LEU A 50 3.68 -8.90 1.10
N GLY A 51 4.85 -9.36 1.55
CA GLY A 51 5.76 -8.56 2.34
C GLY A 51 6.46 -7.47 1.52
N LEU A 52 6.15 -6.20 1.81
CA LEU A 52 6.77 -5.02 1.18
C LEU A 52 7.71 -4.27 2.13
N GLY A 53 8.11 -4.90 3.25
CA GLY A 53 9.00 -4.30 4.24
C GLY A 53 10.40 -4.02 3.71
N THR A 54 11.28 -3.51 4.57
CA THR A 54 12.63 -3.11 4.16
C THR A 54 13.70 -4.19 4.32
N ASP A 55 13.32 -5.39 4.74
CA ASP A 55 14.21 -6.54 4.91
C ASP A 55 14.66 -7.13 3.56
N ASP A 56 15.80 -7.81 3.53
CA ASP A 56 16.39 -8.38 2.31
C ASP A 56 15.50 -9.48 1.68
N LEU A 57 14.66 -10.13 2.48
CA LEU A 57 13.69 -11.13 1.99
C LEU A 57 12.38 -10.53 1.50
N SER A 58 12.20 -9.20 1.56
CA SER A 58 11.00 -8.57 1.01
C SER A 58 11.01 -8.61 -0.51
N VAL A 59 9.82 -8.64 -1.12
CA VAL A 59 9.70 -8.74 -2.58
C VAL A 59 10.46 -7.60 -3.30
N PRO A 60 10.33 -6.32 -2.91
CA PRO A 60 11.12 -5.25 -3.53
C PRO A 60 12.64 -5.46 -3.41
N SER A 61 13.13 -5.96 -2.27
CA SER A 61 14.57 -6.23 -2.07
C SER A 61 15.08 -7.34 -2.98
N ILE A 62 14.33 -8.43 -3.09
CA ILE A 62 14.70 -9.57 -3.95
C ILE A 62 14.71 -9.16 -5.42
N LEU A 63 13.70 -8.41 -5.87
CA LEU A 63 13.65 -7.93 -7.25
C LEU A 63 14.83 -7.01 -7.57
N ALA A 64 15.17 -6.10 -6.64
CA ALA A 64 16.31 -5.20 -6.80
C ALA A 64 17.66 -5.94 -6.81
N SER A 65 17.87 -6.89 -5.90
CA SER A 65 19.14 -7.66 -5.85
C SER A 65 19.37 -8.52 -7.09
N LYS A 66 18.30 -8.89 -7.80
CA LYS A 66 18.37 -9.59 -9.10
C LYS A 66 18.51 -8.66 -10.30
N GLY A 67 18.57 -7.35 -10.09
CA GLY A 67 18.65 -6.36 -11.16
C GLY A 67 17.37 -6.24 -12.00
N LEU A 68 16.22 -6.68 -11.46
CA LEU A 68 14.92 -6.58 -12.14
C LEU A 68 14.27 -5.20 -11.98
N GLY A 69 14.87 -4.32 -11.18
CA GLY A 69 14.47 -2.93 -11.01
C GLY A 69 15.26 -2.24 -9.90
N PRO A 70 15.11 -0.93 -9.74
CA PRO A 70 15.58 -0.20 -8.54
C PRO A 70 14.98 -0.75 -7.25
N ASN A 71 15.58 -0.43 -6.10
CA ASN A 71 15.03 -0.81 -4.79
C ASN A 71 13.91 0.16 -4.38
N SER A 72 12.82 0.09 -5.11
CA SER A 72 11.67 0.95 -4.92
C SER A 72 10.40 0.27 -5.42
N PHE A 73 9.26 0.81 -5.04
CA PHE A 73 7.97 0.39 -5.58
C PHE A 73 6.95 1.50 -5.40
N SER A 74 5.84 1.41 -6.11
CA SER A 74 4.69 2.28 -5.86
C SER A 74 3.41 1.49 -5.68
N MET A 75 2.48 2.07 -4.94
CA MET A 75 1.12 1.56 -4.79
C MET A 75 0.11 2.64 -5.18
N CYS A 76 -0.96 2.23 -5.83
CA CYS A 76 -2.11 3.07 -6.09
C CYS A 76 -3.40 2.30 -5.76
N PHE A 77 -4.26 2.91 -4.94
CA PHE A 77 -5.58 2.36 -4.62
C PHE A 77 -6.64 3.18 -5.34
N GLY A 78 -7.40 2.54 -6.23
CA GLY A 78 -8.53 3.13 -6.93
C GLY A 78 -9.78 3.12 -6.07
N SER A 79 -10.64 4.12 -6.28
CA SER A 79 -11.94 4.23 -5.60
C SER A 79 -12.94 3.15 -5.99
N ASP A 80 -12.70 2.48 -7.12
CA ASP A 80 -13.46 1.34 -7.63
C ASP A 80 -13.06 -0.01 -7.01
N GLY A 81 -12.10 0.00 -6.08
CA GLY A 81 -11.55 -1.19 -5.45
C GLY A 81 -10.45 -1.88 -6.27
N ILE A 82 -10.08 -1.33 -7.42
CA ILE A 82 -8.98 -1.81 -8.25
C ILE A 82 -7.75 -0.95 -7.97
N GLY A 83 -6.60 -1.58 -7.78
CA GLY A 83 -5.34 -0.88 -7.54
C GLY A 83 -4.22 -1.40 -8.43
N ARG A 84 -3.05 -0.79 -8.30
CA ARG A 84 -1.80 -1.22 -8.94
C ARG A 84 -0.66 -1.21 -7.94
N ILE A 85 0.28 -2.13 -8.16
CA ILE A 85 1.59 -2.12 -7.54
C ILE A 85 2.64 -2.24 -8.64
N ASN A 86 3.61 -1.33 -8.65
CA ASN A 86 4.70 -1.32 -9.61
C ASN A 86 6.01 -1.46 -8.85
N PHE A 87 6.79 -2.50 -9.15
CA PHE A 87 8.12 -2.68 -8.56
C PHE A 87 9.17 -1.96 -9.42
N GLY A 88 10.20 -1.42 -8.78
CA GLY A 88 11.23 -0.61 -9.44
C GLY A 88 10.79 0.81 -9.81
N ASP A 89 9.64 1.27 -9.32
CA ASP A 89 9.17 2.62 -9.57
C ASP A 89 9.88 3.64 -8.69
N ASN A 90 10.66 4.54 -9.29
CA ASN A 90 11.38 5.60 -8.59
C ASN A 90 10.55 6.89 -8.40
N GLY A 91 9.36 6.95 -9.00
CA GLY A 91 8.53 8.14 -9.02
C GLY A 91 8.95 9.16 -10.09
N THR A 92 8.46 10.38 -9.96
CA THR A 92 8.67 11.47 -10.93
C THR A 92 9.22 12.72 -10.25
N SER A 93 9.90 13.60 -10.99
CA SER A 93 10.45 14.85 -10.46
C SER A 93 9.39 15.82 -9.94
N GLU A 94 8.13 15.68 -10.37
CA GLU A 94 7.03 16.56 -9.98
C GLU A 94 6.24 16.05 -8.78
N GLN A 95 6.59 14.88 -8.23
CA GLN A 95 5.90 14.34 -7.07
C GLN A 95 6.28 15.12 -5.81
N LYS A 96 5.37 15.15 -4.84
CA LYS A 96 5.69 15.64 -3.50
C LYS A 96 6.40 14.55 -2.73
N GLU A 97 7.28 14.90 -1.81
CA GLU A 97 8.13 13.92 -1.13
C GLU A 97 8.29 14.24 0.35
N THR A 98 8.54 13.19 1.14
CA THR A 98 8.98 13.28 2.53
C THR A 98 10.05 12.21 2.77
N PRO A 99 11.08 12.47 3.58
CA PRO A 99 11.94 11.40 4.06
C PRO A 99 11.14 10.44 4.94
N PHE A 100 11.50 9.16 4.90
CA PHE A 100 11.06 8.16 5.88
C PHE A 100 12.25 7.59 6.65
N ILE A 101 11.97 7.08 7.85
CA ILE A 101 12.94 6.44 8.73
C ILE A 101 12.50 5.00 8.94
N VAL A 102 13.44 4.08 8.84
CA VAL A 102 13.22 2.66 9.16
C VAL A 102 13.68 2.43 10.58
N SER A 103 12.76 2.01 11.45
CA SER A 103 13.13 1.59 12.80
C SER A 103 13.84 0.24 12.76
N HIS A 104 14.95 0.11 13.50
CA HIS A 104 15.71 -1.12 13.60
C HIS A 104 14.92 -2.24 14.31
N THR A 105 13.97 -1.89 15.18
CA THR A 105 13.17 -2.86 15.93
C THR A 105 11.97 -3.34 15.12
N TYR A 106 11.39 -2.46 14.31
CA TYR A 106 10.23 -2.76 13.47
C TYR A 106 10.38 -2.06 12.11
N PRO A 107 10.90 -2.76 11.08
CA PRO A 107 11.24 -2.17 9.78
C PRO A 107 9.99 -1.72 9.01
N THR A 108 9.54 -0.52 9.33
CA THR A 108 8.31 0.10 8.84
C THR A 108 8.63 1.43 8.14
N TYR A 109 7.75 1.86 7.24
CA TYR A 109 7.87 3.12 6.52
C TYR A 109 7.33 4.27 7.39
N ASN A 110 8.17 4.77 8.29
CA ASN A 110 7.78 5.78 9.25
C ASN A 110 8.11 7.19 8.76
N ILE A 111 7.12 8.07 8.70
CA ILE A 111 7.26 9.47 8.29
C ILE A 111 7.02 10.42 9.47
N SER A 112 7.48 11.66 9.34
CA SER A 112 7.20 12.71 10.30
C SER A 112 6.21 13.73 9.72
N ILE A 113 5.14 13.99 10.48
CA ILE A 113 4.16 15.04 10.21
C ILE A 113 4.47 16.20 11.14
N THR A 114 4.39 17.43 10.63
CA THR A 114 4.77 18.66 11.37
C THR A 114 3.59 19.61 11.59
N GLN A 115 2.52 19.46 10.81
CA GLN A 115 1.32 20.28 10.92
C GLN A 115 0.09 19.52 10.44
N ILE A 116 -1.06 19.80 11.06
CA ILE A 116 -2.37 19.35 10.62
C ILE A 116 -3.24 20.57 10.32
N ASN A 117 -3.95 20.52 9.21
CA ASN A 117 -4.94 21.52 8.81
C ASN A 117 -6.31 20.87 8.68
N VAL A 118 -7.34 21.49 9.26
CA VAL A 118 -8.75 21.13 9.09
C VAL A 118 -9.55 22.40 8.81
N GLY A 119 -9.93 22.58 7.55
CA GLY A 119 -10.50 23.83 7.05
C GLY A 119 -9.53 24.99 7.30
N VAL A 120 -9.99 26.00 8.03
CA VAL A 120 -9.18 27.19 8.39
C VAL A 120 -8.34 26.99 9.66
N ASN A 121 -8.57 25.92 10.42
CA ASN A 121 -7.89 25.66 11.67
C ASN A 121 -6.59 24.90 11.42
N VAL A 122 -5.51 25.39 12.03
CA VAL A 122 -4.15 24.87 11.87
C VAL A 122 -3.58 24.52 13.24
N SER A 123 -2.97 23.34 13.35
CA SER A 123 -2.19 22.95 14.52
C SER A 123 -0.80 22.50 14.10
N LYS A 124 0.22 23.21 14.60
CA LYS A 124 1.62 22.79 14.49
C LYS A 124 1.89 21.74 15.57
N MET A 125 2.02 20.49 15.15
CA MET A 125 2.34 19.38 16.04
C MET A 125 3.20 18.38 15.28
N GLU A 126 4.25 17.91 15.95
CA GLU A 126 5.15 16.93 15.37
C GLU A 126 4.83 15.54 15.90
N PHE A 127 4.58 14.61 15.00
CA PHE A 127 4.38 13.20 15.33
C PHE A 127 4.77 12.31 14.17
N SER A 128 5.11 11.06 14.52
CA SER A 128 5.48 10.04 13.56
C SER A 128 4.27 9.19 13.18
N ALA A 129 4.18 8.76 11.92
CA ALA A 129 3.12 7.88 11.43
C ALA A 129 3.66 6.87 10.41
N ILE A 130 3.06 5.68 10.39
CA ILE A 130 3.45 4.60 9.49
C ILE A 130 2.49 4.57 8.30
N PHE A 131 3.01 4.51 7.07
CA PHE A 131 2.20 4.12 5.91
C PHE A 131 1.98 2.61 5.97
N ASP A 132 0.74 2.18 6.20
CA ASP A 132 0.37 0.77 6.28
C ASP A 132 -0.79 0.44 5.32
N SER A 133 -0.46 -0.24 4.22
CA SER A 133 -1.44 -0.75 3.27
C SER A 133 -2.28 -1.91 3.80
N GLY A 134 -1.86 -2.55 4.89
CA GLY A 134 -2.60 -3.62 5.56
C GLY A 134 -3.75 -3.12 6.43
N THR A 135 -3.81 -1.81 6.67
CA THR A 135 -4.84 -1.17 7.50
C THR A 135 -5.78 -0.34 6.63
N SER A 136 -7.09 -0.65 6.67
CA SER A 136 -8.06 0.01 5.80
C SER A 136 -8.32 1.48 6.16
N VAL A 137 -8.27 1.83 7.45
CA VAL A 137 -8.61 3.18 7.95
C VAL A 137 -7.49 3.74 8.81
N THR A 138 -7.23 5.03 8.70
CA THR A 138 -6.19 5.73 9.47
C THR A 138 -6.47 5.68 10.98
N HIS A 139 -5.44 5.30 11.76
CA HIS A 139 -5.46 5.30 13.22
C HIS A 139 -4.54 6.40 13.75
N LEU A 140 -5.01 7.22 14.69
CA LEU A 140 -4.23 8.33 15.23
C LEU A 140 -4.26 8.33 16.75
N THR A 141 -3.13 8.65 17.38
CA THR A 141 -3.02 8.90 18.81
C THR A 141 -3.37 10.36 19.13
N ASP A 142 -3.63 10.64 20.39
CA ASP A 142 -3.73 12.02 20.86
C ASP A 142 -2.34 12.69 20.91
N PRO A 143 -2.23 13.99 20.59
CA PRO A 143 -3.33 14.94 20.39
C PRO A 143 -3.89 15.03 18.95
N ALA A 144 -3.30 14.34 17.98
CA ALA A 144 -3.69 14.45 16.56
C ALA A 144 -5.13 13.99 16.30
N TYR A 145 -5.53 12.85 16.86
CA TYR A 145 -6.90 12.34 16.77
C TYR A 145 -7.92 13.35 17.30
N THR A 146 -7.73 13.83 18.54
CA THR A 146 -8.62 14.81 19.16
C THR A 146 -8.69 16.11 18.37
N PHE A 147 -7.56 16.61 17.85
CA PHE A 147 -7.54 17.83 17.05
C PHE A 147 -8.37 17.68 15.77
N ILE A 148 -8.12 16.62 14.97
CA ILE A 148 -8.85 16.41 13.72
C ILE A 148 -10.33 16.21 13.99
N SER A 149 -10.66 15.29 14.88
CA SER A 149 -12.05 14.88 15.12
C SER A 149 -12.92 16.01 15.67
N LYS A 150 -12.46 16.75 16.68
CA LYS A 150 -13.22 17.87 17.26
C LYS A 150 -13.32 19.06 16.30
N THR A 151 -12.24 19.37 15.57
CA THR A 151 -12.24 20.47 14.61
C THR A 151 -13.16 20.17 13.44
N PHE A 152 -13.09 18.95 12.89
CA PHE A 152 -14.00 18.46 11.87
C PHE A 152 -15.45 18.59 12.35
N ASN A 153 -15.77 18.07 13.53
CA ASN A 153 -17.11 18.13 14.09
C ASN A 153 -17.62 19.56 14.31
N SER A 154 -16.75 20.52 14.61
CA SER A 154 -17.14 21.93 14.78
C SER A 154 -17.50 22.63 13.47
N GLN A 155 -17.06 22.08 12.33
CA GLN A 155 -17.31 22.64 10.99
C GLN A 155 -18.41 21.92 10.23
N VAL A 156 -18.79 20.70 10.66
CA VAL A 156 -19.92 19.95 10.10
C VAL A 156 -21.24 20.52 10.63
N THR A 157 -22.20 20.73 9.72
CA THR A 157 -23.52 21.31 10.05
C THR A 157 -24.57 20.25 10.34
N GLU A 158 -24.35 19.06 9.82
CA GLU A 158 -25.22 17.91 9.92
C GLU A 158 -25.32 17.42 11.37
N LYS A 159 -26.48 16.86 11.72
CA LYS A 159 -26.73 16.38 13.07
C LYS A 159 -25.83 15.17 13.36
N ARG A 160 -25.04 15.25 14.43
CA ARG A 160 -24.26 14.11 14.92
C ARG A 160 -25.18 12.98 15.36
N ASN A 161 -24.94 11.79 14.83
CA ASN A 161 -25.59 10.55 15.23
C ASN A 161 -24.70 9.83 16.24
N LEU A 162 -25.15 9.77 17.49
CA LEU A 162 -24.40 9.21 18.62
C LEU A 162 -24.66 7.72 18.85
N SER A 163 -25.52 7.09 18.05
CA SER A 163 -26.23 5.88 18.46
C SER A 163 -26.08 4.75 17.44
N ASN A 164 -24.87 4.18 17.34
CA ASN A 164 -24.73 2.82 16.86
C ASN A 164 -23.43 2.17 17.36
N SER A 165 -23.54 1.24 18.32
CA SER A 165 -22.38 0.48 18.83
C SER A 165 -21.75 -0.45 17.80
N GLN A 166 -22.39 -0.65 16.64
CA GLN A 166 -21.85 -1.45 15.54
C GLN A 166 -20.90 -0.65 14.63
N ILE A 167 -20.89 0.68 14.73
CA ILE A 167 -20.05 1.54 13.89
C ILE A 167 -18.79 1.92 14.68
N PRO A 168 -17.57 1.66 14.15
CA PRO A 168 -16.31 1.91 14.85
C PRO A 168 -15.99 3.40 15.03
N PHE A 169 -16.65 4.27 14.27
CA PHE A 169 -16.32 5.69 14.18
C PHE A 169 -17.07 6.53 15.21
N GLU A 170 -16.34 7.40 15.91
CA GLU A 170 -16.89 8.25 16.97
C GLU A 170 -17.74 9.42 16.42
N TYR A 171 -17.43 9.90 15.20
CA TYR A 171 -18.04 11.08 14.62
C TYR A 171 -18.81 10.71 13.35
N CYS A 172 -20.11 10.47 13.51
CA CYS A 172 -21.05 10.13 12.44
C CYS A 172 -22.18 11.15 12.35
N TYR A 173 -22.73 11.34 11.15
CA TYR A 173 -23.71 12.38 10.83
C TYR A 173 -24.77 11.83 9.88
N ASP A 174 -26.02 12.27 10.10
CA ASP A 174 -27.12 11.95 9.19
C ASP A 174 -27.24 13.03 8.11
N LEU A 175 -27.35 12.61 6.86
CA LEU A 175 -27.64 13.53 5.77
C LEU A 175 -29.08 14.05 5.90
N SER A 176 -29.30 15.31 5.52
CA SER A 176 -30.66 15.84 5.42
C SER A 176 -31.38 15.20 4.23
N ALA A 177 -32.72 15.15 4.26
CA ALA A 177 -33.51 14.46 3.23
C ALA A 177 -33.27 15.00 1.79
N ASN A 178 -32.81 16.25 1.66
CA ASN A 178 -32.55 16.89 0.37
C ASN A 178 -31.06 16.92 0.00
N GLN A 179 -30.19 16.38 0.86
CA GLN A 179 -28.74 16.42 0.68
C GLN A 179 -28.24 15.09 0.14
N THR A 180 -27.57 15.14 -1.01
CA THR A 180 -27.03 13.96 -1.69
C THR A 180 -25.56 13.69 -1.37
N SER A 181 -24.83 14.67 -0.83
CA SER A 181 -23.43 14.54 -0.48
C SER A 181 -23.06 15.42 0.73
N PRO A 182 -22.11 14.98 1.58
CA PRO A 182 -21.65 15.74 2.72
C PRO A 182 -20.77 16.92 2.31
N MET A 183 -20.91 18.07 2.97
CA MET A 183 -19.96 19.17 2.83
C MET A 183 -18.89 19.03 3.92
N ILE A 184 -17.73 18.51 3.54
CA ILE A 184 -16.63 18.25 4.47
C ILE A 184 -15.54 19.32 4.36
N PRO A 185 -14.90 19.72 5.48
CA PRO A 185 -13.76 20.62 5.42
C PRO A 185 -12.57 19.97 4.73
N ILE A 186 -11.82 20.76 3.97
CA ILE A 186 -10.55 20.31 3.39
C ILE A 186 -9.57 20.01 4.51
N MET A 187 -8.91 18.85 4.45
CA MET A 187 -7.90 18.46 5.43
C MET A 187 -6.59 18.10 4.75
N ASN A 188 -5.49 18.50 5.37
CA ASN A 188 -4.16 18.10 4.92
C ASN A 188 -3.19 17.97 6.09
N LEU A 189 -2.13 17.21 5.83
CA LEU A 189 -0.99 17.03 6.71
C LEU A 189 0.21 17.71 6.03
N THR A 190 1.00 18.47 6.78
CA THR A 190 2.29 18.94 6.30
C THR A 190 3.35 17.96 6.76
N MET A 191 3.99 17.29 5.80
CA MET A 191 5.05 16.33 6.06
C MET A 191 6.38 17.04 6.34
N LYS A 192 7.33 16.34 6.94
CA LYS A 192 8.71 16.83 7.05
C LYS A 192 9.26 17.13 5.66
N GLY A 193 9.84 18.31 5.49
CA GLY A 193 10.18 18.87 4.18
C GLY A 193 9.21 19.97 3.71
N GLY A 194 8.05 20.09 4.36
CA GLY A 194 7.10 21.19 4.12
C GLY A 194 6.02 20.89 3.08
N GLU A 195 6.08 19.75 2.41
CA GLU A 195 5.09 19.34 1.42
C GLU A 195 3.75 18.97 2.06
N GLN A 196 2.67 19.37 1.37
CA GLN A 196 1.29 19.13 1.82
C GLN A 196 0.71 17.85 1.22
N TYR A 197 0.24 16.97 2.10
CA TYR A 197 -0.48 15.75 1.79
C TYR A 197 -1.98 15.94 2.09
N TYR A 198 -2.81 16.02 1.05
CA TYR A 198 -4.25 16.22 1.20
C TYR A 198 -4.98 14.90 1.47
N LEU A 199 -5.90 14.90 2.43
CA LEU A 199 -6.68 13.71 2.79
C LEU A 199 -7.83 13.53 1.79
N THR A 200 -7.78 12.49 0.97
CA THR A 200 -8.70 12.26 -0.15
C THR A 200 -10.00 11.59 0.29
N ASN A 201 -9.94 10.54 1.11
CA ASN A 201 -11.13 9.85 1.65
C ASN A 201 -11.18 9.93 3.18
N PRO A 202 -11.45 11.12 3.75
CA PRO A 202 -11.57 11.30 5.19
C PRO A 202 -12.88 10.79 5.77
N THR A 203 -13.84 10.39 4.94
CA THR A 203 -15.14 9.91 5.39
C THR A 203 -15.46 8.56 4.78
N THR A 204 -16.34 7.84 5.45
CA THR A 204 -16.95 6.60 4.93
C THR A 204 -18.45 6.66 5.11
N GLU A 205 -19.18 5.97 4.24
CA GLU A 205 -20.63 5.84 4.36
C GLU A 205 -21.00 5.11 5.64
N ALA A 206 -22.06 5.57 6.28
CA ALA A 206 -22.65 4.98 7.48
C ALA A 206 -24.03 4.45 7.12
N PHE A 207 -24.32 3.21 7.49
CA PHE A 207 -25.64 2.62 7.26
C PHE A 207 -26.67 3.28 8.19
N SER A 208 -27.38 4.28 7.66
CA SER A 208 -28.57 4.87 8.29
C SER A 208 -29.74 4.78 7.31
N SER A 209 -30.97 4.76 7.83
CA SER A 209 -32.18 4.72 7.00
C SER A 209 -32.37 5.94 6.10
N LYS A 210 -31.60 7.02 6.33
CA LYS A 210 -31.66 8.29 5.58
C LYS A 210 -30.38 8.59 4.80
N GLY A 211 -29.41 7.69 4.83
CA GLY A 211 -28.04 7.98 4.41
C GLY A 211 -27.28 8.75 5.49
N GLY A 212 -26.01 8.41 5.66
CA GLY A 212 -25.14 9.03 6.65
C GLY A 212 -23.69 8.76 6.33
N TYR A 213 -22.81 9.45 7.04
CA TYR A 213 -21.37 9.27 6.89
C TYR A 213 -20.68 9.44 8.24
N CYS A 214 -19.49 8.86 8.35
CA CYS A 214 -18.63 9.05 9.50
C CYS A 214 -17.26 9.56 9.07
N LEU A 215 -16.61 10.33 9.96
CA LEU A 215 -15.19 10.61 9.86
C LEU A 215 -14.41 9.29 10.00
N ALA A 216 -13.71 8.91 8.92
CA ALA A 216 -12.99 7.65 8.80
C ALA A 216 -11.58 7.76 9.41
N ILE A 217 -11.52 8.03 10.71
CA ILE A 217 -10.31 7.86 11.53
C ILE A 217 -10.66 7.15 12.82
N LEU A 218 -9.73 6.36 13.35
CA LEU A 218 -9.88 5.65 14.61
C LEU A 218 -8.87 6.14 15.63
N LYS A 219 -9.29 6.17 16.90
CA LYS A 219 -8.38 6.50 17.99
C LYS A 219 -7.44 5.33 18.24
N SER A 220 -6.15 5.63 18.33
CA SER A 220 -5.09 4.71 18.73
C SER A 220 -4.55 5.09 20.09
N THR A 221 -4.09 4.10 20.85
CA THR A 221 -3.40 4.29 22.13
C THR A 221 -1.89 4.07 22.04
N ASP A 222 -1.39 3.70 20.86
CA ASP A 222 -0.02 3.22 20.68
C ASP A 222 0.69 3.98 19.55
N ILE A 223 0.33 3.67 18.31
CA ILE A 223 0.99 4.20 17.11
C ILE A 223 0.03 4.95 16.19
N ASN A 224 0.57 5.89 15.39
CA ASN A 224 -0.15 6.52 14.30
C ASN A 224 0.06 5.72 13.00
N ILE A 225 -1.01 5.50 12.27
CA ILE A 225 -1.03 4.78 11.00
C ILE A 225 -1.80 5.62 9.98
N ILE A 226 -1.17 5.89 8.84
CA ILE A 226 -1.84 6.33 7.61
C ILE A 226 -2.31 5.06 6.91
N GLY A 227 -3.63 4.84 6.92
CA GLY A 227 -4.25 3.67 6.33
C GLY A 227 -4.59 3.88 4.85
N GLN A 228 -5.10 2.82 4.22
CA GLN A 228 -5.52 2.80 2.81
C GLN A 228 -6.44 3.98 2.46
N ASN A 229 -7.38 4.34 3.34
CA ASN A 229 -8.31 5.45 3.07
C ASN A 229 -7.61 6.78 2.76
N PHE A 230 -6.45 7.05 3.35
CA PHE A 230 -5.68 8.27 3.04
C PHE A 230 -4.70 8.07 1.89
N MET A 231 -4.37 6.83 1.52
CA MET A 231 -3.54 6.51 0.35
C MET A 231 -4.33 6.51 -0.96
N THR A 232 -5.63 6.20 -0.92
CA THR A 232 -6.51 6.18 -2.10
C THR A 232 -6.50 7.49 -2.86
N GLY A 233 -6.46 7.42 -4.19
CA GLY A 233 -6.38 8.61 -5.06
C GLY A 233 -4.97 9.17 -5.25
N TYR A 234 -3.95 8.51 -4.69
CA TYR A 234 -2.54 8.77 -4.96
C TYR A 234 -1.83 7.55 -5.51
N ARG A 235 -0.81 7.80 -6.33
CA ARG A 235 0.32 6.90 -6.50
C ARG A 235 1.34 7.25 -5.42
N ILE A 236 1.53 6.34 -4.47
CA ILE A 236 2.49 6.46 -3.36
C ILE A 236 3.74 5.67 -3.74
N VAL A 237 4.87 6.35 -3.84
CA VAL A 237 6.17 5.79 -4.23
C VAL A 237 7.03 5.62 -3.00
N PHE A 238 7.54 4.42 -2.77
CA PHE A 238 8.48 4.09 -1.71
C PHE A 238 9.85 3.91 -2.33
N ASN A 239 10.65 4.99 -2.38
CA ASN A 239 12.00 4.94 -2.92
C ASN A 239 12.98 4.63 -1.77
N ARG A 240 13.39 3.36 -1.65
CA ARG A 240 14.19 2.88 -0.52
C ARG A 240 15.67 3.20 -0.69
N ASP A 241 16.14 3.38 -1.92
CA ASP A 241 17.50 3.86 -2.19
C ASP A 241 17.70 5.29 -1.70
N LYS A 242 16.69 6.14 -1.85
CA LYS A 242 16.72 7.55 -1.40
C LYS A 242 16.11 7.77 -0.01
N MET A 243 15.50 6.75 0.58
CA MET A 243 14.79 6.84 1.87
C MET A 243 13.68 7.91 1.86
N ILE A 244 12.91 7.99 0.77
CA ILE A 244 11.79 8.92 0.60
C ILE A 244 10.49 8.20 0.25
N ILE A 245 9.37 8.76 0.73
CA ILE A 245 8.04 8.47 0.22
C ILE A 245 7.62 9.63 -0.65
N GLY A 246 7.29 9.34 -1.90
CA GLY A 246 6.73 10.27 -2.87
C GLY A 246 5.23 10.07 -3.04
N TRP A 247 4.48 11.11 -3.39
CA TRP A 247 3.08 10.99 -3.75
C TRP A 247 2.67 11.96 -4.85
N LYS A 248 1.79 11.48 -5.74
CA LYS A 248 1.14 12.27 -6.80
C LYS A 248 -0.30 11.81 -6.98
N PRO A 249 -1.26 12.72 -7.20
CA PRO A 249 -2.64 12.33 -7.49
C PRO A 249 -2.68 11.35 -8.67
N SER A 250 -3.41 10.24 -8.52
CA SER A 250 -3.54 9.22 -9.56
C SER A 250 -4.89 8.51 -9.45
N ASN A 251 -5.46 8.17 -10.60
CA ASN A 251 -6.61 7.28 -10.71
C ASN A 251 -6.19 5.81 -10.88
N CYS A 252 -4.89 5.53 -10.76
CA CYS A 252 -4.25 4.24 -10.99
C CYS A 252 -4.19 3.77 -12.44
N TYR A 253 -4.86 4.40 -13.42
CA TYR A 253 -4.91 3.93 -14.80
C TYR A 253 -4.01 4.71 -15.76
N ASN A 254 -3.72 5.97 -15.44
CA ASN A 254 -3.00 6.90 -16.31
C ASN A 254 -1.57 7.12 -15.82
N ASP A 255 -0.73 6.09 -15.85
CA ASP A 255 0.70 6.21 -15.55
C ASP A 255 1.52 6.50 -16.82
N SER A 256 1.11 7.50 -17.60
CA SER A 256 1.98 8.02 -18.67
C SER A 256 3.09 8.84 -18.02
N ASN A 257 4.33 8.33 -18.05
CA ASN A 257 5.61 8.99 -17.73
C ASN A 257 6.34 8.56 -16.43
N SER A 258 6.46 7.26 -16.14
CA SER A 258 7.67 6.78 -15.44
C SER A 258 8.80 6.69 -16.47
N ASN A 259 9.66 7.70 -16.52
CA ASN A 259 10.93 7.59 -17.27
C ASN A 259 11.81 6.55 -16.58
N THR A 260 11.71 5.28 -16.99
CA THR A 260 12.73 4.27 -16.72
C THR A 260 13.98 4.65 -17.51
N PHE A 261 14.82 5.51 -16.93
CA PHE A 261 16.15 5.74 -17.48
C PHE A 261 16.87 4.40 -17.51
N SER A 262 17.07 3.87 -18.71
CA SER A 262 17.85 2.67 -18.95
C SER A 262 19.27 2.95 -18.45
N ILE A 263 19.70 2.27 -17.39
CA ILE A 263 21.09 2.31 -16.94
C ILE A 263 21.91 1.60 -18.01
N SER A 264 22.54 2.38 -18.88
CA SER A 264 23.55 1.90 -19.82
C SER A 264 24.88 1.78 -19.08
N PRO A 265 25.57 0.64 -19.07
CA PRO A 265 26.88 0.54 -18.44
C PRO A 265 27.94 1.17 -19.34
N SER A 266 28.42 2.37 -18.98
CA SER A 266 29.63 2.95 -19.59
C SER A 266 30.88 2.53 -18.80
N HIS A 267 31.72 1.69 -19.41
CA HIS A 267 33.15 1.95 -19.69
C HIS A 267 33.94 0.63 -19.77
N SER A 268 34.37 0.30 -20.99
CA SER A 268 35.48 -0.62 -21.26
C SER A 268 36.82 0.05 -20.96
N PRO A 269 37.89 -0.76 -20.81
CA PRO A 269 39.04 -0.52 -21.68
C PRO A 269 39.59 -1.80 -22.36
N ALA A 270 40.03 -1.57 -23.62
CA ALA A 270 41.15 -2.17 -24.35
C ALA A 270 41.16 -3.67 -24.77
N ALA A 271 40.90 -3.87 -26.07
CA ALA A 271 41.48 -4.76 -27.10
C ALA A 271 42.39 -5.99 -26.73
N SER A 272 41.87 -7.19 -27.07
CA SER A 272 42.36 -8.23 -28.04
C SER A 272 43.78 -8.86 -27.93
N PRO A 273 44.01 -10.16 -28.29
CA PRO A 273 43.55 -10.80 -29.54
C PRO A 273 43.14 -12.30 -29.55
N SER A 274 42.64 -12.71 -30.72
CA SER A 274 42.04 -13.95 -31.25
C SER A 274 42.91 -15.22 -31.22
N SER A 275 42.40 -16.46 -31.17
CA SER A 275 41.81 -17.31 -32.27
C SER A 275 41.71 -18.79 -31.75
N PRO A 276 41.25 -19.83 -32.48
CA PRO A 276 40.14 -20.00 -33.43
C PRO A 276 39.18 -21.17 -33.06
N SER A 277 38.10 -21.26 -33.86
CA SER A 277 37.00 -22.22 -33.91
C SER A 277 37.35 -23.70 -34.14
N VAL A 278 36.65 -24.62 -33.44
CA VAL A 278 36.40 -26.02 -33.88
C VAL A 278 35.01 -26.49 -33.43
N SER A 279 34.26 -27.09 -34.35
CA SER A 279 33.09 -27.98 -34.14
C SER A 279 32.98 -28.84 -35.41
N PRO A 280 32.24 -29.98 -35.46
CA PRO A 280 31.39 -30.62 -34.43
C PRO A 280 31.65 -32.14 -34.27
N ALA A 281 31.05 -32.76 -33.23
CA ALA A 281 30.84 -34.21 -33.19
C ALA A 281 29.45 -34.55 -32.65
N THR A 282 28.88 -35.60 -33.24
CA THR A 282 27.47 -36.00 -33.32
C THR A 282 26.94 -36.73 -32.07
N SER A 283 25.61 -36.65 -31.90
CA SER A 283 24.69 -37.12 -30.84
C SER A 283 24.79 -38.59 -30.35
N PRO A 284 24.04 -38.95 -29.28
CA PRO A 284 22.73 -39.56 -29.51
C PRO A 284 21.57 -39.05 -28.61
N ALA A 285 20.36 -39.32 -29.10
CA ALA A 285 19.05 -38.93 -28.58
C ALA A 285 18.53 -39.79 -27.40
N LEU A 286 17.42 -39.32 -26.79
CA LEU A 286 16.42 -39.92 -25.89
C LEU A 286 16.29 -39.07 -24.58
N ALA A 287 15.14 -38.66 -24.07
CA ALA A 287 13.75 -39.06 -24.27
C ALA A 287 12.78 -37.89 -23.99
N VAL A 288 11.64 -37.93 -24.68
CA VAL A 288 10.47 -37.06 -24.51
C VAL A 288 9.73 -37.47 -23.22
N SER A 289 9.41 -36.50 -22.35
CA SER A 289 8.50 -36.68 -21.22
C SER A 289 7.26 -35.78 -21.39
N PRO A 290 6.06 -36.20 -20.97
CA PRO A 290 4.81 -35.68 -21.51
C PRO A 290 4.43 -34.30 -20.98
N GLN A 291 3.95 -33.49 -21.92
CA GLN A 291 3.35 -32.17 -21.74
C GLN A 291 2.21 -32.22 -20.70
N ALA A 292 2.46 -31.62 -19.54
CA ALA A 292 1.42 -31.38 -18.55
C ALA A 292 0.43 -30.34 -19.10
N LYS A 293 -0.86 -30.68 -19.11
CA LYS A 293 -1.95 -29.78 -19.48
C LYS A 293 -2.01 -28.62 -18.47
N ALA A 294 -2.10 -27.39 -18.98
CA ALA A 294 -2.37 -26.21 -18.18
C ALA A 294 -3.67 -26.38 -17.37
N PRO A 295 -3.72 -25.99 -16.07
CA PRO A 295 -4.95 -26.00 -15.31
C PRO A 295 -5.93 -24.99 -15.91
N SER A 296 -7.18 -25.41 -16.08
CA SER A 296 -8.26 -24.51 -16.47
C SER A 296 -8.50 -23.48 -15.37
N SER A 297 -8.37 -22.20 -15.72
CA SER A 297 -8.88 -21.09 -14.92
C SER A 297 -10.40 -21.19 -14.87
N HIS A 298 -10.91 -21.75 -13.78
CA HIS A 298 -12.30 -21.61 -13.39
C HIS A 298 -12.40 -20.46 -12.40
N SER A 299 -12.52 -19.23 -12.92
CA SER A 299 -13.07 -18.13 -12.12
C SER A 299 -14.51 -18.46 -11.79
N PRO A 300 -14.89 -18.67 -10.51
CA PRO A 300 -16.29 -18.67 -10.17
C PRO A 300 -16.78 -17.24 -10.39
N LYS A 301 -17.73 -17.05 -11.30
CA LYS A 301 -18.49 -15.81 -11.40
C LYS A 301 -19.19 -15.59 -10.05
N LEU A 302 -18.61 -14.76 -9.19
CA LEU A 302 -19.25 -14.31 -7.97
C LEU A 302 -20.47 -13.48 -8.37
N LYS A 303 -21.65 -14.09 -8.23
CA LYS A 303 -22.90 -13.34 -8.13
C LYS A 303 -22.77 -12.37 -6.97
N ALA A 304 -23.27 -11.15 -7.16
CA ALA A 304 -23.35 -10.12 -6.13
C ALA A 304 -23.93 -10.70 -4.83
N CYS A 305 -23.03 -11.01 -3.90
CA CYS A 305 -23.39 -11.47 -2.57
C CYS A 305 -23.40 -10.21 -1.71
N THR A 306 -24.59 -9.81 -1.25
CA THR A 306 -24.78 -8.83 -0.19
C THR A 306 -23.85 -9.18 0.97
N CYS A 307 -22.77 -8.41 1.11
CA CYS A 307 -21.74 -8.62 2.10
C CYS A 307 -22.26 -8.11 3.44
N THR A 308 -22.72 -9.01 4.30
CA THR A 308 -22.82 -8.72 5.73
C THR A 308 -21.40 -8.55 6.25
N ILE A 309 -20.99 -7.31 6.50
CA ILE A 309 -19.67 -6.99 7.05
C ILE A 309 -19.63 -7.52 8.49
N MET A 310 -18.91 -8.62 8.73
CA MET A 310 -18.49 -8.99 10.08
C MET A 310 -17.24 -8.15 10.42
N MET A 311 -17.43 -6.99 11.05
CA MET A 311 -16.33 -6.20 11.60
C MET A 311 -15.83 -6.85 12.89
N ILE A 312 -14.58 -7.33 12.88
CA ILE A 312 -13.91 -7.86 14.07
C ILE A 312 -13.01 -6.75 14.64
N PHE A 313 -13.37 -6.26 15.82
CA PHE A 313 -12.59 -5.34 16.65
C PHE A 313 -11.77 -6.12 17.67
N VAL A 314 -10.45 -5.90 17.80
CA VAL A 314 -9.76 -6.07 19.10
C VAL A 314 -8.50 -5.19 19.19
N SER A 315 -8.37 -4.52 20.34
CA SER A 315 -7.23 -3.74 20.82
C SER A 315 -5.91 -4.53 20.88
N PHE A 316 -4.79 -3.84 20.65
CA PHE A 316 -3.45 -4.40 20.65
C PHE A 316 -2.97 -4.77 22.07
N LEU A 317 -2.61 -6.04 22.24
CA LEU A 317 -1.72 -6.57 23.27
C LEU A 317 -0.98 -7.75 22.66
N ALA A 318 0.33 -7.60 22.47
CA ALA A 318 1.29 -8.69 22.58
C ALA A 318 2.70 -8.09 22.66
N ILE A 319 3.14 -7.86 23.90
CA ILE A 319 4.54 -7.97 24.30
C ILE A 319 4.92 -9.45 24.10
N VAL A 320 5.93 -9.73 23.27
CA VAL A 320 7.13 -10.57 23.47
C VAL A 320 7.88 -10.57 22.13
#